data_AF-A0A5C4SW44-F1
#
_entry.id   AF-A0A5C4SW44-F1
#
_cell.length_a   1.000
_cell.length_b   1.000
_cell.length_c   1.000
_cell.angle_alpha   90.00
_cell.angle_beta   90.00
_cell.angle_gamma   90.00
#
_symmetry.space_group_name_H-M   'P 1'
#
loop_
_entity.id
_entity.type
_entity.pdbx_description
1 polymer ?
#
loop_
_entity_poly.entity_id
_entity_poly.type
_entity_poly.pdbx_seq_one_letter_code
_entity_poly.pdbx_strand_id
1 'polypeptide(L)'
;MANAHNTKRIMISLPDNLLQEVDGIVEKENSNRSEFIRQAMKLYLMERKKRFLRESMQRGYMEMAKINLHMAAEAFQAEEDADGTLDRLVSGV
;
A
#
# COMPACT_ATOMS: atom_id res chain seq x y z
N MET A 1 -24.79 10.50 -5.57
CA MET A 1 -24.35 10.45 -6.98
C MET A 1 -23.12 11.34 -7.10
N ALA A 2 -21.91 10.79 -7.01
CA ALA A 2 -20.68 11.58 -6.97
C ALA A 2 -19.89 11.44 -8.27
N ASN A 3 -19.77 12.59 -8.94
CA ASN A 3 -18.75 13.03 -9.88
C ASN A 3 -18.78 12.48 -11.32
N ALA A 4 -19.41 13.30 -12.16
CA ALA A 4 -19.08 13.41 -13.57
C ALA A 4 -17.56 13.57 -13.78
N HIS A 5 -17.04 12.88 -14.79
CA HIS A 5 -15.65 12.83 -15.23
C HIS A 5 -15.09 14.21 -15.62
N ASN A 6 -14.67 15.01 -14.65
CA ASN A 6 -14.01 16.28 -14.95
C ASN A 6 -12.51 16.04 -15.17
N THR A 7 -12.13 15.80 -16.42
CA THR A 7 -10.71 15.69 -16.80
C THR A 7 -10.15 17.09 -17.07
N LYS A 8 -9.00 17.42 -16.46
CA LYS A 8 -8.26 18.65 -16.78
C LYS A 8 -7.18 18.32 -17.80
N ARG A 9 -7.11 19.10 -18.88
CA ARG A 9 -6.01 19.02 -19.86
C ARG A 9 -4.80 19.75 -19.30
N ILE A 10 -3.64 19.12 -19.38
CA ILE A 10 -2.35 19.71 -19.03
C ILE A 10 -1.42 19.61 -20.24
N MET A 11 -0.58 20.62 -20.44
CA MET A 11 0.53 20.57 -21.38
C MET A 11 1.79 20.20 -20.61
N ILE A 12 2.52 19.20 -21.08
CA ILE A 12 3.78 18.73 -20.47
C ILE A 12 4.86 18.66 -21.54
N SER A 13 6.09 18.95 -21.16
CA SER A 13 7.27 18.75 -22.00
C SER A 13 7.96 17.46 -21.57
N LEU A 14 8.29 16.60 -22.53
CA LEU A 14 9.01 15.35 -22.33
C LEU A 14 10.23 15.32 -23.25
N PRO A 15 11.34 14.69 -22.85
CA PRO A 15 12.46 14.45 -23.74
C PRO A 15 12.04 13.63 -24.97
N ASP A 16 12.57 13.99 -26.15
CA ASP A 16 12.19 13.35 -27.42
C ASP A 16 12.46 11.84 -27.41
N ASN A 17 13.59 11.41 -26.82
CA ASN A 17 13.94 9.99 -26.72
C ASN A 17 12.90 9.21 -25.89
N LEU A 18 12.44 9.78 -24.78
CA LEU A 18 11.41 9.15 -23.95
C LEU A 18 10.07 9.08 -24.70
N LEU A 19 9.73 10.13 -25.45
CA LEU A 19 8.50 10.13 -26.25
C LEU A 19 8.55 9.06 -27.36
N GLN A 20 9.70 8.86 -28.00
CA GLN A 20 9.91 7.79 -28.99
C GLN A 20 9.73 6.39 -28.37
N GLU A 21 10.25 6.16 -27.17
CA GLU A 21 10.03 4.89 -26.45
C GLU A 21 8.55 4.66 -26.14
N VAL A 22 7.84 5.71 -25.70
CA VAL A 22 6.39 5.66 -25.45
C VAL A 22 5.63 5.32 -26.74
N ASP A 23 6.01 5.92 -27.87
CA ASP A 23 5.37 5.68 -29.16
C ASP A 23 5.47 4.21 -29.58
N GLY A 24 6.66 3.61 -29.46
CA GLY A 24 6.84 2.20 -29.79
C GLY A 24 5.96 1.26 -28.96
N ILE A 25 5.72 1.58 -27.68
CA ILE A 25 4.84 0.80 -26.80
C ILE A 25 3.38 1.01 -27.18
N VAL A 26 2.97 2.27 -27.39
CA VAL A 26 1.60 2.65 -27.71
C VAL A 26 1.15 2.03 -29.04
N GLU A 27 2.04 1.98 -30.04
CA GLU A 27 1.78 1.29 -31.31
C GLU A 27 1.60 -0.22 -31.13
N LYS A 28 2.47 -0.86 -30.34
CA LYS A 28 2.40 -2.31 -30.07
C LYS A 28 1.11 -2.70 -29.32
N GLU A 29 0.66 -1.85 -28.41
CA GLU A 29 -0.51 -2.10 -27.56
C GLU A 29 -1.82 -1.55 -28.14
N ASN A 30 -1.78 -0.96 -29.35
CA ASN A 30 -2.92 -0.30 -30.01
C ASN A 30 -3.65 0.70 -29.08
N SER A 31 -2.86 1.49 -28.33
CA SER A 31 -3.35 2.47 -27.36
C SER A 31 -3.08 3.91 -27.84
N ASN A 32 -3.26 4.91 -26.98
CA ASN A 32 -2.87 6.29 -27.24
C ASN A 32 -1.92 6.83 -26.16
N ARG A 33 -1.05 7.77 -26.54
CA ARG A 33 -0.07 8.41 -25.63
C ARG A 33 -0.70 8.94 -24.34
N SER A 34 -1.86 9.57 -24.46
CA SER A 34 -2.54 10.18 -23.30
C SER A 34 -3.03 9.13 -22.30
N GLU A 35 -3.46 7.98 -22.78
CA GLU A 35 -3.87 6.85 -21.96
C GLU A 35 -2.68 6.19 -21.28
N PHE A 36 -1.61 5.95 -22.02
CA PHE A 36 -0.36 5.45 -21.47
C PHE A 36 0.16 6.35 -20.34
N ILE A 37 0.22 7.67 -20.58
CA ILE A 37 0.65 8.65 -19.57
C ILE A 37 -0.29 8.63 -18.34
N ARG A 38 -1.61 8.57 -18.54
CA ARG A 38 -2.57 8.47 -17.41
C ARG A 38 -2.35 7.20 -16.59
N GLN A 39 -2.12 6.06 -17.23
CA GLN A 39 -1.88 4.79 -16.56
C GLN A 39 -0.56 4.83 -15.78
N ALA A 40 0.52 5.31 -16.40
CA ALA A 40 1.82 5.47 -15.76
C ALA A 40 1.73 6.40 -14.53
N MET A 41 1.04 7.55 -14.65
CA MET A 41 0.82 8.46 -13.52
C MET A 41 0.01 7.80 -12.39
N LYS A 42 -1.04 7.04 -12.72
CA LYS A 42 -1.85 6.33 -11.72
C LYS A 42 -1.00 5.30 -10.96
N LEU A 43 -0.21 4.51 -11.69
CA LEU A 43 0.68 3.52 -11.09
C LEU A 43 1.73 4.17 -10.18
N TYR A 44 2.37 5.24 -10.65
CA TYR A 44 3.35 5.99 -9.86
C TYR A 44 2.76 6.53 -8.56
N LEU A 45 1.56 7.11 -8.62
CA LEU A 45 0.86 7.62 -7.43
C LEU A 45 0.47 6.50 -6.46
N MET A 46 0.03 5.36 -6.96
CA MET A 46 -0.32 4.19 -6.14
C MET A 46 0.91 3.66 -5.39
N GLU A 47 2.03 3.46 -6.08
CA GLU A 47 3.27 2.99 -5.45
C GLU A 47 3.83 3.99 -4.45
N ARG A 48 3.75 5.30 -4.74
CA ARG A 48 4.17 6.34 -3.81
C ARG A 48 3.32 6.34 -2.53
N LYS A 49 2.00 6.18 -2.65
CA LYS A 49 1.10 6.06 -1.49
C LYS A 49 1.41 4.82 -0.66
N LYS A 50 1.65 3.68 -1.29
CA LYS A 50 2.00 2.42 -0.63
C LYS A 50 3.31 2.55 0.16
N ARG A 51 4.33 3.20 -0.43
CA ARG A 51 5.59 3.51 0.26
C ARG A 51 5.37 4.38 1.49
N PHE A 52 4.66 5.50 1.31
CA PHE A 52 4.38 6.43 2.40
C PHE A 52 3.60 5.76 3.55
N LEU A 53 2.62 4.91 3.22
CA LEU A 53 1.86 4.15 4.21
C LEU A 53 2.78 3.23 5.02
N ARG A 54 3.65 2.45 4.35
CA ARG A 54 4.61 1.57 5.03
C ARG A 54 5.56 2.31 5.96
N GLU A 55 6.12 3.42 5.50
CA GLU A 55 7.02 4.26 6.32
C GLU A 55 6.28 4.85 7.53
N SER A 56 5.03 5.27 7.36
CA SER A 56 4.21 5.81 8.43
C SER A 56 3.82 4.73 9.44
N MET A 57 3.49 3.52 8.99
CA MET A 57 3.26 2.37 9.86
C MET A 57 4.51 2.02 10.66
N GLN A 58 5.67 1.94 10.02
CA GLN A 58 6.92 1.64 10.72
C GLN A 58 7.22 2.67 11.81
N ARG A 59 7.07 3.96 11.50
CA ARG A 59 7.24 5.03 12.51
C ARG A 59 6.26 4.87 13.67
N GLY A 60 4.98 4.68 13.39
CA GLY A 60 3.96 4.48 14.44
C GLY A 60 4.26 3.28 15.33
N TYR A 61 4.71 2.15 14.77
CA TYR A 61 5.12 0.99 15.57
C TYR A 61 6.34 1.27 16.45
N MET A 62 7.33 2.00 15.94
CA MET A 62 8.50 2.39 16.74
C MET A 62 8.14 3.36 17.86
N GLU A 63 7.28 4.34 17.58
CA GLU A 63 6.78 5.31 18.57
C GLU A 63 5.99 4.61 19.69
N MET A 64 5.18 3.62 19.35
CA MET A 64 4.35 2.87 20.30
C MET A 64 5.05 1.67 20.92
N ALA A 65 6.31 1.38 20.56
CA ALA A 65 6.99 0.14 20.94
C ALA A 65 6.97 -0.12 22.45
N LYS A 66 7.19 0.91 23.26
CA LYS A 66 7.19 0.79 24.73
C LYS A 66 5.81 0.44 25.29
N ILE A 67 4.76 1.10 24.79
CA ILE A 67 3.38 0.87 25.24
C ILE A 67 2.92 -0.51 24.81
N ASN A 68 3.17 -0.88 23.55
CA ASN A 68 2.83 -2.19 23.00
C ASN A 68 3.53 -3.32 23.76
N LEU A 69 4.82 -3.17 24.09
CA LEU A 69 5.55 -4.14 24.87
C LEU A 69 4.98 -4.28 26.29
N HIS A 70 4.63 -3.16 26.93
CA HIS A 70 4.06 -3.19 28.26
C HIS A 70 2.71 -3.90 28.30
N MET A 71 1.79 -3.56 27.38
CA MET A 71 0.49 -4.24 27.28
C MET A 71 0.64 -5.74 27.00
N ALA A 72 1.57 -6.12 26.13
CA ALA A 72 1.85 -7.52 25.84
C ALA A 72 2.36 -8.28 27.09
N ALA A 73 3.26 -7.66 27.87
CA ALA A 73 3.76 -8.25 29.10
C ALA A 73 2.66 -8.37 30.18
N GLU A 74 1.77 -7.39 30.29
CA GLU A 74 0.63 -7.46 31.23
C GLU A 74 -0.37 -8.57 30.87
N ALA A 75 -0.62 -8.79 29.58
CA ALA A 75 -1.55 -9.82 29.11
C ALA A 75 -0.96 -11.24 29.15
N PHE A 76 0.36 -11.38 29.16
CA PHE A 76 1.06 -12.65 28.97
C PHE A 76 0.58 -13.78 29.89
N GLN A 77 0.47 -13.52 31.20
CA GLN A 77 0.04 -14.55 32.16
C GLN A 77 -1.38 -15.04 31.90
N ALA A 78 -2.29 -14.12 31.53
CA ALA A 78 -3.67 -14.46 31.23
C ALA A 78 -3.76 -15.31 29.94
N GLU A 79 -2.90 -15.06 28.97
CA GLU A 79 -2.80 -15.86 27.75
C GLU A 79 -2.29 -17.27 28.05
N GLU A 80 -1.24 -17.43 28.86
CA GLU A 80 -0.72 -18.74 29.27
C GLU A 80 -1.74 -19.56 30.08
N ASP A 81 -2.43 -18.93 31.03
CA ASP A 81 -3.45 -19.59 31.84
C ASP A 81 -4.64 -20.07 30.97
N ALA A 82 -5.01 -19.27 29.96
CA ALA A 82 -6.06 -19.62 29.01
C ALA A 82 -5.64 -20.80 28.13
N ASP A 83 -4.42 -20.81 27.61
CA ASP A 83 -3.89 -21.89 26.78
C ASP A 83 -3.80 -23.21 27.56
N GLY A 84 -3.28 -23.16 28.79
CA GLY A 84 -3.25 -24.33 29.68
C GLY A 84 -4.64 -24.81 30.11
N THR A 85 -5.65 -23.94 30.12
CA THR A 85 -7.04 -24.35 30.36
C THR A 85 -7.64 -25.03 29.14
N LEU A 86 -7.36 -24.52 27.94
CA LEU A 86 -7.77 -25.15 26.69
C LEU A 86 -7.16 -26.55 26.55
N ASP A 87 -5.87 -26.71 26.82
CA ASP A 87 -5.16 -27.99 26.69
C ASP A 87 -5.75 -29.07 27.62
N ARG A 88 -6.08 -28.71 28.86
CA ARG A 88 -6.79 -29.61 29.81
C ARG A 88 -8.18 -30.01 29.31
N LEU A 89 -8.94 -29.07 28.75
CA LEU A 89 -10.29 -29.36 28.25
C LEU A 89 -10.30 -30.34 27.06
N VAL A 90 -9.25 -30.32 26.23
CA VAL A 90 -9.18 -31.16 25.00
C VAL A 90 -8.41 -32.46 25.18
N SER A 91 -7.53 -32.56 26.18
CA SER A 91 -6.75 -33.77 26.46
C SER A 91 -7.54 -34.85 27.20
N GLY A 92 -8.73 -34.53 27.73
CA GLY A 92 -9.62 -35.49 28.37
C GLY A 92 -9.14 -36.01 29.73
N VAL A 93 -8.15 -35.33 30.33
CA VAL A 93 -7.69 -35.54 31.72
C VAL A 93 -7.87 -34.26 32.53
#